data_AF-A0A7C5E051-F1
#
_entry.id   AF-A0A7C5E051-F1
#
_cell.length_a   1.000
_cell.length_b   1.000
_cell.length_c   1.000
_cell.angle_alpha   90.00
_cell.angle_beta   90.00
_cell.angle_gamma   90.00
#
_symmetry.space_group_name_H-M   'P 1'
#
loop_
_entity.id
_entity.type
_entity.pdbx_description
1 polymer ?
#
loop_
_entity_poly.entity_id
_entity_poly.type
_entity_poly.pdbx_seq_one_letter_code
_entity_poly.pdbx_strand_id
1 'polypeptide(L)'
;MSKYKIDPLWPEGLNTYSLKSRKSKVSHKDFARRFSPEDSFKDFIEDLPDLLAGRDFKRLVHLIKEARKKNKPIIFSMGAHLIKVGLNPLVIDLMETGWISALAMNGAGIIHDFEIAFAGRTSEEVKTQIRDGSFGMAEETGEALNSAINLGSKEDLGMGESVGKMIYHSGFPYKEISLLSSAYKLNIPVTVHVGLGTDIIHFHPNVSGKAIGKTSLHDFFLFCSLIERLEGGGIYMNIGSAVVLPEVFLKALSYVRNRGRKLNHFYTAVFDFNTLYRPLQNVIGRPFEEGKGEGFYFIGHHEIMIPLLAAAIKSIS
;
A
#
# COMPACT_ATOMS: atom_id res chain seq x y z
N MET A 1 -6.09 -62.46 -4.75
CA MET A 1 -6.50 -62.08 -3.37
C MET A 1 -5.61 -60.94 -2.90
N SER A 2 -6.17 -59.96 -2.20
CA SER A 2 -5.41 -58.81 -1.68
C SER A 2 -4.28 -59.27 -0.76
N LYS A 3 -3.11 -58.63 -0.85
CA LYS A 3 -1.95 -58.88 0.04
C LYS A 3 -2.04 -58.07 1.34
N TYR A 4 -2.98 -57.12 1.41
CA TYR A 4 -3.16 -56.26 2.57
C TYR A 4 -3.98 -56.98 3.64
N LYS A 5 -3.57 -56.86 4.91
CA LYS A 5 -4.23 -57.46 6.08
C LYS A 5 -5.44 -56.67 6.58
N ILE A 6 -5.81 -55.60 5.88
CA ILE A 6 -6.89 -54.69 6.25
C ILE A 6 -7.82 -54.64 5.05
N ASP A 7 -9.10 -54.89 5.31
CA ASP A 7 -10.14 -54.81 4.30
C ASP A 7 -10.51 -53.34 4.04
N PRO A 8 -10.83 -52.97 2.78
CA PRO A 8 -11.38 -51.65 2.51
C PRO A 8 -12.68 -51.44 3.29
N LEU A 9 -12.83 -50.25 3.88
CA LEU A 9 -14.10 -49.85 4.50
C LEU A 9 -15.06 -49.39 3.40
N TRP A 10 -16.00 -50.26 3.07
CA TRP A 10 -17.01 -50.03 2.04
C TRP A 10 -18.16 -49.14 2.59
N PRO A 11 -18.86 -48.38 1.73
CA PRO A 11 -19.80 -47.34 2.17
C PRO A 11 -21.13 -47.87 2.72
N GLU A 12 -21.34 -49.18 2.75
CA GLU A 12 -22.53 -49.79 3.34
C GLU A 12 -22.68 -49.41 4.82
N GLY A 13 -23.86 -48.95 5.20
CA GLY A 13 -24.16 -48.48 6.56
C GLY A 13 -23.82 -47.01 6.82
N LEU A 14 -23.38 -46.25 5.82
CA LEU A 14 -23.25 -44.79 5.95
C LEU A 14 -24.63 -44.14 6.15
N ASN A 15 -24.73 -43.32 7.19
CA ASN A 15 -25.92 -42.50 7.47
C ASN A 15 -25.93 -41.26 6.56
N THR A 16 -27.01 -41.08 5.82
CA THR A 16 -27.26 -39.87 5.03
C THR A 16 -28.35 -39.03 5.69
N TYR A 17 -28.39 -37.73 5.38
CA TYR A 17 -29.39 -36.80 5.90
C TYR A 17 -29.86 -35.84 4.81
N SER A 18 -31.06 -35.29 4.98
CA SER A 18 -31.64 -34.36 4.01
C SER A 18 -30.87 -33.04 3.97
N LEU A 19 -30.63 -32.51 2.77
CA LEU A 19 -30.11 -31.16 2.60
C LEU A 19 -30.98 -30.11 3.29
N LYS A 20 -32.31 -30.33 3.36
CA LYS A 20 -33.26 -29.39 3.96
C LYS A 20 -33.11 -29.25 5.47
N SER A 21 -32.59 -30.27 6.16
CA SER A 21 -32.33 -30.22 7.61
C SER A 21 -30.93 -29.69 7.95
N ARG A 22 -30.05 -29.54 6.95
CA ARG A 22 -28.69 -29.05 7.14
C ARG A 22 -28.66 -27.53 7.25
N LYS A 23 -28.09 -27.00 8.35
CA LYS A 23 -27.71 -25.59 8.43
C LYS A 23 -26.63 -25.27 7.37
N SER A 24 -27.02 -24.56 6.31
CA SER A 24 -26.11 -24.14 5.23
C SER A 24 -25.58 -22.73 5.49
N LYS A 25 -24.32 -22.47 5.10
CA LYS A 25 -23.64 -21.18 5.35
C LYS A 25 -23.96 -20.09 4.32
N VAL A 26 -24.47 -20.49 3.15
CA VAL A 26 -24.74 -19.60 2.01
C VAL A 26 -26.15 -19.84 1.51
N SER A 27 -26.81 -18.78 1.09
CA SER A 27 -28.15 -18.74 0.55
C SER A 27 -28.20 -17.88 -0.72
N HIS A 28 -29.31 -17.95 -1.45
CA HIS A 28 -29.54 -17.08 -2.62
C HIS A 28 -29.55 -15.58 -2.28
N LYS A 29 -29.67 -15.22 -0.99
CA LYS A 29 -29.60 -13.82 -0.53
C LYS A 29 -28.18 -13.27 -0.55
N ASP A 30 -27.18 -14.13 -0.59
CA ASP A 30 -25.76 -13.77 -0.60
C ASP A 30 -25.20 -13.64 -2.02
N PHE A 31 -26.03 -13.89 -3.04
CA PHE A 31 -25.62 -13.87 -4.44
C PHE A 31 -25.49 -12.45 -4.96
N ALA A 32 -24.61 -12.27 -5.95
CA ALA A 32 -24.52 -11.02 -6.68
C ALA A 32 -25.85 -10.69 -7.35
N ARG A 33 -26.13 -9.40 -7.57
CA ARG A 33 -27.19 -8.98 -8.49
C ARG A 33 -26.62 -8.72 -9.89
N ARG A 34 -27.51 -8.63 -10.87
CA ARG A 34 -27.14 -8.36 -12.26
C ARG A 34 -26.81 -6.89 -12.41
N PHE A 35 -25.66 -6.58 -12.99
CA PHE A 35 -25.28 -5.23 -13.37
C PHE A 35 -25.86 -4.87 -14.75
N SER A 36 -26.47 -3.70 -14.84
CA SER A 36 -27.00 -3.07 -16.05
C SER A 36 -26.13 -1.88 -16.47
N PRO A 37 -26.02 -1.54 -17.76
CA PRO A 37 -25.27 -0.36 -18.21
C PRO A 37 -25.72 0.98 -17.59
N GLU A 38 -26.96 1.04 -17.10
CA GLU A 38 -27.56 2.20 -16.44
C GLU A 38 -27.25 2.28 -14.94
N ASP A 39 -26.74 1.19 -14.35
CA ASP A 39 -26.42 1.13 -12.94
C ASP A 39 -25.20 2.00 -12.63
N SER A 40 -25.25 2.68 -11.49
CA SER A 40 -24.12 3.47 -11.04
C SER A 40 -22.98 2.55 -10.55
N PHE A 41 -21.78 3.11 -10.46
CA PHE A 41 -20.68 2.37 -9.85
C PHE A 41 -20.93 2.04 -8.36
N LYS A 42 -21.77 2.82 -7.67
CA LYS A 42 -22.19 2.49 -6.31
C LYS A 42 -23.04 1.22 -6.30
N ASP A 43 -24.00 1.11 -7.22
CA ASP A 43 -24.86 -0.08 -7.34
C ASP A 43 -24.01 -1.31 -7.64
N PHE A 44 -23.04 -1.20 -8.55
CA PHE A 44 -22.06 -2.26 -8.82
C PHE A 44 -21.37 -2.78 -7.55
N ILE A 45 -20.92 -1.88 -6.66
CA ILE A 45 -20.27 -2.28 -5.40
C ILE A 45 -21.26 -2.87 -4.38
N GLU A 46 -22.46 -2.29 -4.26
CA GLU A 46 -23.49 -2.79 -3.34
C GLU A 46 -24.00 -4.19 -3.74
N ASP A 47 -24.04 -4.46 -5.04
CA ASP A 47 -24.50 -5.72 -5.63
C ASP A 47 -23.43 -6.82 -5.70
N LEU A 48 -22.19 -6.53 -5.29
CA LEU A 48 -21.18 -7.58 -5.07
C LEU A 48 -21.67 -8.57 -3.98
N PRO A 49 -21.38 -9.88 -4.13
CA PRO A 49 -21.75 -10.88 -3.13
C PRO A 49 -21.23 -10.53 -1.74
N ASP A 50 -22.07 -10.67 -0.72
CA ASP A 50 -21.67 -10.51 0.68
C ASP A 50 -20.97 -11.77 1.23
N LEU A 51 -20.01 -12.28 0.46
CA LEU A 51 -19.23 -13.48 0.75
C LEU A 51 -17.75 -13.20 0.56
N LEU A 52 -16.93 -13.75 1.47
CA LEU A 52 -15.46 -13.75 1.37
C LEU A 52 -14.93 -12.35 1.02
N ALA A 53 -14.09 -12.24 -0.01
CA ALA A 53 -13.48 -10.99 -0.45
C ALA A 53 -14.49 -9.91 -0.88
N GLY A 54 -15.69 -10.29 -1.35
CA GLY A 54 -16.72 -9.31 -1.72
C GLY A 54 -17.24 -8.56 -0.49
N ARG A 55 -17.60 -9.30 0.56
CA ARG A 55 -17.94 -8.73 1.87
C ARG A 55 -16.81 -7.91 2.46
N ASP A 56 -15.60 -8.46 2.43
CA ASP A 56 -14.41 -7.81 3.01
C ASP A 56 -14.07 -6.51 2.26
N PHE A 57 -14.23 -6.46 0.93
CA PHE A 57 -14.06 -5.26 0.12
C PHE A 57 -15.11 -4.19 0.46
N LYS A 58 -16.41 -4.56 0.48
CA LYS A 58 -17.50 -3.66 0.90
C LYS A 58 -17.25 -3.11 2.30
N ARG A 59 -16.77 -3.96 3.22
CA ARG A 59 -16.41 -3.58 4.59
C ARG A 59 -15.26 -2.58 4.62
N LEU A 60 -14.17 -2.80 3.88
CA LEU A 60 -13.05 -1.85 3.80
C LEU A 60 -13.52 -0.50 3.25
N VAL A 61 -14.28 -0.48 2.16
CA VAL A 61 -14.80 0.76 1.55
C VAL A 61 -15.62 1.57 2.56
N HIS A 62 -16.50 0.91 3.32
CA HIS A 62 -17.27 1.56 4.39
C HIS A 62 -16.36 2.12 5.50
N LEU A 63 -15.35 1.37 5.94
CA LEU A 63 -14.41 1.81 6.97
C LEU A 63 -13.58 3.02 6.53
N ILE A 64 -13.13 3.06 5.26
CA ILE A 64 -12.43 4.22 4.68
C ILE A 64 -13.33 5.46 4.69
N LYS A 65 -14.62 5.30 4.33
CA LYS A 65 -15.59 6.41 4.38
C LYS A 65 -15.76 6.95 5.80
N GLU A 66 -15.90 6.07 6.78
CA GLU A 66 -16.04 6.46 8.18
C GLU A 66 -14.75 7.12 8.73
N ALA A 67 -13.58 6.66 8.31
CA ALA A 67 -12.31 7.29 8.65
C ALA A 67 -12.27 8.74 8.12
N ARG A 68 -12.62 8.95 6.85
CA ARG A 68 -12.66 10.28 6.22
C ARG A 68 -13.67 11.20 6.94
N LYS A 69 -14.89 10.74 7.21
CA LYS A 69 -15.89 11.52 7.97
C LYS A 69 -15.40 11.97 9.34
N LYS A 70 -14.58 11.14 10.00
CA LYS A 70 -14.01 11.42 11.33
C LYS A 70 -12.67 12.16 11.26
N ASN A 71 -12.24 12.61 10.09
CA ASN A 71 -10.92 13.21 9.86
C ASN A 71 -9.78 12.33 10.39
N LYS A 72 -9.92 11.02 10.26
CA LYS A 72 -8.89 10.05 10.62
C LYS A 72 -7.95 9.82 9.43
N PRO A 73 -6.66 9.56 9.70
CA PRO A 73 -5.69 9.38 8.63
C PRO A 73 -6.01 8.14 7.79
N ILE A 74 -5.80 8.28 6.49
CA ILE A 74 -5.83 7.20 5.51
C ILE A 74 -4.45 7.20 4.84
N ILE A 75 -3.62 6.24 5.25
CA ILE A 75 -2.21 6.17 4.88
C ILE A 75 -2.04 5.13 3.78
N PHE A 76 -1.51 5.56 2.64
CA PHE A 76 -1.10 4.66 1.57
C PHE A 76 0.40 4.38 1.71
N SER A 77 0.73 3.12 1.97
CA SER A 77 2.10 2.63 1.98
C SER A 77 2.36 1.82 0.74
N MET A 78 3.21 2.30 -0.16
CA MET A 78 3.37 1.75 -1.51
C MET A 78 4.82 1.66 -1.97
N GLY A 79 5.11 0.62 -2.77
CA GLY A 79 6.37 0.54 -3.52
C GLY A 79 6.28 1.23 -4.89
N ALA A 80 7.37 1.18 -5.64
CA ALA A 80 7.45 1.70 -7.00
C ALA A 80 6.43 1.14 -8.00
N HIS A 81 5.86 -0.04 -7.74
CA HIS A 81 5.03 -0.74 -8.72
C HIS A 81 3.82 0.11 -9.19
N LEU A 82 3.14 0.80 -8.27
CA LEU A 82 2.00 1.68 -8.61
C LEU A 82 2.38 2.77 -9.61
N ILE A 83 3.58 3.32 -9.48
CA ILE A 83 4.11 4.33 -10.41
C ILE A 83 4.37 3.69 -11.77
N LYS A 84 5.00 2.51 -11.77
CA LYS A 84 5.33 1.76 -12.99
C LYS A 84 4.11 1.37 -13.82
N VAL A 85 2.97 1.12 -13.19
CA VAL A 85 1.70 0.84 -13.87
C VAL A 85 0.83 2.07 -14.11
N GLY A 86 1.38 3.27 -13.93
CA GLY A 86 0.74 4.52 -14.34
C GLY A 86 -0.38 5.01 -13.42
N LEU A 87 -0.40 4.60 -12.14
CA LEU A 87 -1.45 4.99 -11.20
C LEU A 87 -1.22 6.35 -10.53
N ASN A 88 -0.16 7.09 -10.90
CA ASN A 88 0.14 8.40 -10.34
C ASN A 88 -1.05 9.39 -10.37
N PRO A 89 -1.71 9.63 -11.52
CA PRO A 89 -2.85 10.55 -11.58
C PRO A 89 -3.99 10.17 -10.63
N LEU A 90 -4.23 8.87 -10.45
CA LEU A 90 -5.25 8.36 -9.55
C LEU A 90 -4.90 8.65 -8.09
N VAL A 91 -3.66 8.36 -7.69
CA VAL A 91 -3.19 8.64 -6.32
C VAL A 91 -3.20 10.15 -6.04
N ILE A 92 -2.85 10.97 -7.03
CA ILE A 92 -2.94 12.44 -6.94
C ILE A 92 -4.39 12.89 -6.74
N ASP A 93 -5.34 12.41 -7.55
CA ASP A 93 -6.76 12.71 -7.36
C ASP A 93 -7.25 12.32 -5.95
N LEU A 94 -6.83 11.16 -5.44
CA LEU A 94 -7.19 10.73 -4.08
C LEU A 94 -6.54 11.60 -2.99
N MET A 95 -5.34 12.15 -3.22
CA MET A 95 -4.71 13.14 -2.35
C MET A 95 -5.48 14.47 -2.37
N GLU A 96 -5.75 15.01 -3.56
CA GLU A 96 -6.46 16.28 -3.77
C GLU A 96 -7.86 16.26 -3.19
N THR A 97 -8.54 15.11 -3.30
CA THR A 97 -9.90 14.93 -2.77
C THR A 97 -9.91 14.43 -1.32
N GLY A 98 -8.76 14.33 -0.65
CA GLY A 98 -8.66 14.02 0.78
C GLY A 98 -9.04 12.59 1.16
N TRP A 99 -8.89 11.65 0.23
CA TRP A 99 -8.97 10.21 0.50
C TRP A 99 -7.62 9.61 0.90
N ILE A 100 -6.52 10.31 0.65
CA ILE A 100 -5.17 9.96 1.10
C ILE A 100 -4.66 11.14 1.91
N SER A 101 -4.25 10.88 3.16
CA SER A 101 -3.72 11.91 4.06
C SER A 101 -2.22 11.79 4.31
N ALA A 102 -1.58 10.71 3.87
CA ALA A 102 -0.14 10.50 3.94
C ALA A 102 0.30 9.37 2.99
N LEU A 103 1.56 9.44 2.54
CA LEU A 103 2.22 8.38 1.79
C LEU A 103 3.43 7.82 2.56
N ALA A 104 3.66 6.51 2.46
CA ALA A 104 4.90 5.87 2.87
C ALA A 104 5.47 5.06 1.70
N MET A 105 6.75 5.23 1.39
CA MET A 105 7.41 4.64 0.21
C MET A 105 8.67 3.88 0.58
N ASN A 106 9.08 2.95 -0.27
CA ASN A 106 10.47 2.47 -0.28
C ASN A 106 11.34 3.34 -1.19
N GLY A 107 12.67 3.16 -1.16
CA GLY A 107 13.59 4.00 -1.94
C GLY A 107 13.37 3.91 -3.47
N ALA A 108 13.00 2.75 -4.00
CA ALA A 108 12.59 2.63 -5.40
C ALA A 108 11.43 3.58 -5.77
N GLY A 109 10.51 3.86 -4.85
CA GLY A 109 9.38 4.77 -5.07
C GLY A 109 9.81 6.17 -5.52
N ILE A 110 10.83 6.75 -4.86
CA ILE A 110 11.30 8.10 -5.20
C ILE A 110 12.06 8.15 -6.53
N ILE A 111 12.71 7.04 -6.91
CA ILE A 111 13.42 6.91 -8.18
C ILE A 111 12.42 6.97 -9.33
N HIS A 112 11.42 6.08 -9.30
CA HIS A 112 10.44 6.01 -10.37
C HIS A 112 9.58 7.28 -10.45
N ASP A 113 9.25 7.91 -9.31
CA ASP A 113 8.50 9.19 -9.33
C ASP A 113 9.32 10.35 -9.90
N PHE A 114 10.62 10.41 -9.58
CA PHE A 114 11.55 11.38 -10.16
C PHE A 114 11.67 11.21 -11.68
N GLU A 115 11.89 10.00 -12.16
CA GLU A 115 12.04 9.71 -13.60
C GLU A 115 10.78 10.09 -14.39
N ILE A 116 9.59 9.83 -13.82
CA ILE A 116 8.33 10.31 -14.37
C ILE A 116 8.31 11.84 -14.41
N ALA A 117 8.66 12.53 -13.32
CA ALA A 117 8.66 13.99 -13.28
C ALA A 117 9.62 14.60 -14.33
N PHE A 118 10.81 14.01 -14.45
CA PHE A 118 11.91 14.49 -15.28
C PHE A 118 11.70 14.18 -16.77
N ALA A 119 11.39 12.91 -17.11
CA ALA A 119 11.40 12.41 -18.48
C ALA A 119 10.04 11.85 -18.97
N GLY A 120 9.02 11.81 -18.10
CA GLY A 120 7.69 11.29 -18.42
C GLY A 120 7.66 9.77 -18.62
N ARG A 121 8.73 9.07 -18.26
CA ARG A 121 8.91 7.62 -18.43
C ARG A 121 9.83 7.06 -17.35
N THR A 122 9.70 5.78 -17.05
CA THR A 122 10.49 5.09 -16.03
C THR A 122 10.51 3.58 -16.33
N SER A 123 11.31 2.81 -15.61
CA SER A 123 11.54 1.37 -15.80
C SER A 123 12.43 1.03 -16.98
N GLU A 124 13.70 0.77 -16.67
CA GLU A 124 14.72 0.35 -17.63
C GLU A 124 14.72 -1.19 -17.88
N GLU A 125 15.41 -1.62 -18.93
CA GLU A 125 15.54 -3.03 -19.33
C GLU A 125 16.59 -3.78 -18.48
N VAL A 126 16.17 -4.19 -17.28
CA VAL A 126 17.05 -4.76 -16.24
C VAL A 126 17.96 -5.89 -16.75
N LYS A 127 17.43 -6.83 -17.53
CA LYS A 127 18.18 -8.04 -17.93
C LYS A 127 19.37 -7.71 -18.83
N THR A 128 19.22 -6.78 -19.75
CA THR A 128 20.30 -6.40 -20.68
C THR A 128 21.34 -5.56 -19.96
N GLN A 129 20.90 -4.60 -19.15
CA GLN A 129 21.77 -3.62 -18.50
C GLN A 129 22.55 -4.18 -17.29
N ILE A 130 22.03 -5.20 -16.60
CA ILE A 130 22.84 -5.90 -15.59
C ILE A 130 24.05 -6.59 -16.24
N ARG A 131 23.90 -7.09 -17.47
CA ARG A 131 24.96 -7.84 -18.15
C ARG A 131 26.15 -6.94 -18.53
N ASP A 132 25.89 -5.69 -18.89
CA ASP A 132 26.94 -4.72 -19.27
C ASP A 132 27.28 -3.72 -18.16
N GLY A 133 26.59 -3.77 -17.01
CA GLY A 133 26.85 -2.92 -15.85
C GLY A 133 26.20 -1.54 -15.92
N SER A 134 25.36 -1.27 -16.91
CA SER A 134 24.67 0.02 -17.07
C SER A 134 23.36 0.16 -16.26
N PHE A 135 22.91 -0.90 -15.58
CA PHE A 135 21.66 -0.89 -14.82
C PHE A 135 21.71 0.15 -13.69
N GLY A 136 20.77 1.09 -13.73
CA GLY A 136 20.65 2.16 -12.74
C GLY A 136 21.68 3.29 -12.86
N MET A 137 22.37 3.40 -14.00
CA MET A 137 23.45 4.37 -14.21
C MET A 137 23.01 5.68 -14.89
N ALA A 138 21.71 5.98 -14.90
CA ALA A 138 21.21 7.27 -15.39
C ALA A 138 21.74 8.41 -14.51
N GLU A 139 22.52 9.31 -15.10
CA GLU A 139 23.23 10.40 -14.42
C GLU A 139 22.24 11.32 -13.69
N GLU A 140 21.19 11.76 -14.38
CA GLU A 140 20.23 12.73 -13.83
C GLU A 140 19.49 12.18 -12.61
N THR A 141 19.13 10.89 -12.64
CA THR A 141 18.48 10.20 -11.51
C THR A 141 19.42 10.12 -10.31
N GLY A 142 20.66 9.68 -10.52
CA GLY A 142 21.65 9.54 -9.47
C GLY A 142 22.05 10.87 -8.85
N GLU A 143 22.33 11.88 -9.68
CA GLU A 143 22.78 13.21 -9.25
C GLU A 143 21.69 13.99 -8.52
N ALA A 144 20.49 14.09 -9.10
CA ALA A 144 19.43 14.93 -8.56
C ALA A 144 18.90 14.37 -7.22
N LEU A 145 18.69 13.06 -7.13
CA LEU A 145 18.19 12.43 -5.90
C LEU A 145 19.21 12.47 -4.78
N ASN A 146 20.48 12.15 -5.04
CA ASN A 146 21.52 12.26 -4.01
C ASN A 146 21.72 13.71 -3.58
N SER A 147 21.66 14.67 -4.50
CA SER A 147 21.74 16.10 -4.16
C SER A 147 20.58 16.53 -3.26
N ALA A 148 19.36 16.13 -3.58
CA ALA A 148 18.18 16.39 -2.75
C ALA A 148 18.35 15.76 -1.36
N ILE A 149 18.70 14.47 -1.27
CA ILE A 149 18.90 13.76 0.01
C ILE A 149 20.00 14.42 0.86
N ASN A 150 21.11 14.82 0.23
CA ASN A 150 22.21 15.51 0.90
C ASN A 150 21.79 16.89 1.43
N LEU A 151 20.96 17.62 0.68
CA LEU A 151 20.41 18.89 1.12
C LEU A 151 19.41 18.70 2.27
N GLY A 152 18.46 17.77 2.15
CA GLY A 152 17.50 17.44 3.21
C GLY A 152 18.19 17.05 4.52
N SER A 153 19.29 16.28 4.44
CA SER A 153 20.12 15.97 5.60
C SER A 153 20.73 17.21 6.27
N LYS A 154 21.10 18.25 5.52
CA LYS A 154 21.61 19.52 6.06
C LYS A 154 20.49 20.40 6.62
N GLU A 155 19.29 20.32 6.04
CA GLU A 155 18.11 21.10 6.42
C GLU A 155 17.23 20.41 7.49
N ASP A 156 17.65 19.25 8.01
CA ASP A 156 16.88 18.42 8.95
C ASP A 156 15.50 17.99 8.40
N LEU A 157 15.41 17.77 7.09
CA LEU A 157 14.21 17.27 6.42
C LEU A 157 14.21 15.75 6.27
N GLY A 158 13.00 15.22 6.19
CA GLY A 158 12.73 13.86 5.73
C GLY A 158 13.12 13.63 4.27
N MET A 159 13.36 12.38 3.88
CA MET A 159 13.72 12.06 2.50
C MET A 159 12.54 12.35 1.56
N GLY A 160 11.31 11.97 1.95
CA GLY A 160 10.12 12.23 1.16
C GLY A 160 9.88 13.73 0.93
N GLU A 161 9.95 14.52 2.00
CA GLU A 161 9.82 15.98 1.93
C GLU A 161 10.93 16.62 1.08
N SER A 162 12.18 16.22 1.29
CA SER A 162 13.32 16.81 0.58
C SER A 162 13.26 16.55 -0.92
N VAL A 163 12.85 15.36 -1.35
CA VAL A 163 12.70 15.04 -2.78
C VAL A 163 11.46 15.73 -3.35
N GLY A 164 10.33 15.73 -2.65
CA GLY A 164 9.12 16.44 -3.06
C GLY A 164 9.36 17.94 -3.25
N LYS A 165 10.05 18.58 -2.31
CA LYS A 165 10.48 19.99 -2.38
C LYS A 165 11.32 20.25 -3.63
N MET A 166 12.29 19.39 -3.93
CA MET A 166 13.15 19.52 -5.11
C MET A 166 12.35 19.42 -6.41
N ILE A 167 11.49 18.39 -6.55
CA ILE A 167 10.68 18.21 -7.77
C ILE A 167 9.68 19.36 -7.93
N TYR A 168 9.04 19.80 -6.85
CA TYR A 168 8.06 20.90 -6.90
C TYR A 168 8.67 22.21 -7.41
N HIS A 169 9.87 22.55 -6.92
CA HIS A 169 10.58 23.76 -7.32
C HIS A 169 11.38 23.64 -8.63
N SER A 170 11.41 22.45 -9.25
CA SER A 170 12.12 22.25 -10.52
C SER A 170 11.37 22.84 -11.72
N GLY A 171 12.06 22.90 -12.85
CA GLY A 171 11.49 23.15 -14.18
C GLY A 171 11.14 21.88 -14.94
N PHE A 172 10.96 20.73 -14.28
CA PHE A 172 10.74 19.48 -15.00
C PHE A 172 9.38 19.46 -15.71
N PRO A 173 9.32 18.96 -16.96
CA PRO A 173 8.13 19.06 -17.81
C PRO A 173 6.91 18.29 -17.28
N TYR A 174 7.11 17.26 -16.46
CA TYR A 174 6.05 16.38 -15.97
C TYR A 174 5.89 16.41 -14.45
N LYS A 175 6.38 17.45 -13.76
CA LYS A 175 6.31 17.54 -12.29
C LYS A 175 4.89 17.52 -11.71
N GLU A 176 3.86 17.88 -12.49
CA GLU A 176 2.46 17.85 -12.03
C GLU A 176 1.90 16.42 -11.94
N ILE A 177 2.54 15.42 -12.56
CA ILE A 177 2.15 14.00 -12.42
C ILE A 177 3.05 13.24 -11.43
N SER A 178 3.96 13.93 -10.73
CA SER A 178 4.75 13.36 -9.64
C SER A 178 3.94 13.33 -8.34
N LEU A 179 3.98 12.18 -7.66
CA LEU A 179 3.37 12.01 -6.34
C LEU A 179 4.05 12.90 -5.30
N LEU A 180 5.38 12.94 -5.30
CA LEU A 180 6.16 13.69 -4.31
C LEU A 180 5.97 15.20 -4.47
N SER A 181 5.97 15.69 -5.71
CA SER A 181 5.68 17.09 -6.03
C SER A 181 4.26 17.49 -5.60
N SER A 182 3.27 16.65 -5.94
CA SER A 182 1.86 16.88 -5.58
C SER A 182 1.65 16.83 -4.07
N ALA A 183 2.26 15.88 -3.38
CA ALA A 183 2.17 15.78 -1.93
C ALA A 183 2.80 17.00 -1.23
N TYR A 184 3.95 17.47 -1.70
CA TYR A 184 4.56 18.70 -1.18
C TYR A 184 3.66 19.93 -1.41
N LYS A 185 3.10 20.08 -2.61
CA LYS A 185 2.13 21.15 -2.96
C LYS A 185 0.90 21.13 -2.06
N LEU A 186 0.38 19.94 -1.73
CA LEU A 186 -0.82 19.74 -0.93
C LEU A 186 -0.56 19.71 0.59
N ASN A 187 0.70 19.84 1.01
CA ASN A 187 1.13 19.66 2.41
C ASN A 187 0.71 18.29 2.99
N ILE A 188 0.86 17.24 2.17
CA ILE A 188 0.62 15.84 2.57
C ILE A 188 1.98 15.20 2.90
N PRO A 189 2.16 14.66 4.11
CA PRO A 189 3.44 14.07 4.50
C PRO A 189 3.75 12.81 3.69
N VAL A 190 5.00 12.72 3.23
CA VAL A 190 5.56 11.54 2.58
C VAL A 190 6.78 11.05 3.36
N THR A 191 6.82 9.76 3.68
CA THR A 191 7.97 9.12 4.34
C THR A 191 8.61 8.11 3.40
N VAL A 192 9.93 8.03 3.36
CA VAL A 192 10.69 7.09 2.52
C VAL A 192 11.59 6.22 3.39
N HIS A 193 11.41 4.91 3.28
CA HIS A 193 12.10 3.92 4.09
C HIS A 193 13.04 3.09 3.23
N VAL A 194 14.33 3.41 3.33
CA VAL A 194 15.38 2.88 2.46
C VAL A 194 15.92 1.53 2.95
N GLY A 195 16.04 0.57 2.04
CA GLY A 195 16.89 -0.61 2.20
C GLY A 195 18.29 -0.28 1.68
N LEU A 196 19.29 -0.19 2.56
CA LEU A 196 20.64 0.16 2.10
C LEU A 196 21.17 -0.90 1.12
N GLY A 197 21.63 -0.43 -0.05
CA GLY A 197 22.09 -1.29 -1.15
C GLY A 197 20.99 -1.81 -2.08
N THR A 198 19.71 -1.47 -1.88
CA THR A 198 18.61 -1.94 -2.77
C THR A 198 18.34 -1.01 -3.94
N ASP A 199 18.63 0.27 -3.78
CA ASP A 199 18.23 1.32 -4.72
C ASP A 199 19.41 1.78 -5.59
N ILE A 200 19.16 2.08 -6.86
CA ILE A 200 20.20 2.39 -7.85
C ILE A 200 21.02 3.64 -7.49
N ILE A 201 20.44 4.56 -6.73
CA ILE A 201 21.13 5.78 -6.28
C ILE A 201 22.23 5.51 -5.23
N HIS A 202 22.31 4.29 -4.68
CA HIS A 202 23.27 3.95 -3.62
C HIS A 202 24.69 3.67 -4.11
N PHE A 203 24.87 3.37 -5.40
CA PHE A 203 26.20 3.18 -6.00
C PHE A 203 26.64 4.38 -6.84
N HIS A 204 25.91 5.48 -6.78
CA HIS A 204 26.26 6.73 -7.46
C HIS A 204 27.40 7.47 -6.72
N PRO A 205 28.35 8.14 -7.41
CA PRO A 205 29.47 8.84 -6.76
C PRO A 205 29.09 9.88 -5.69
N ASN A 206 27.92 10.52 -5.82
CA ASN A 206 27.41 11.52 -4.88
C ASN A 206 26.70 10.92 -3.65
N VAL A 207 26.70 9.59 -3.49
CA VAL A 207 26.03 8.91 -2.37
C VAL A 207 26.62 9.31 -1.03
N SER A 208 25.74 9.53 -0.05
CA SER A 208 26.12 9.74 1.34
C SER A 208 25.28 8.83 2.23
N GLY A 209 25.90 7.75 2.72
CA GLY A 209 25.24 6.85 3.68
C GLY A 209 24.77 7.57 4.94
N LYS A 210 25.50 8.61 5.37
CA LYS A 210 25.07 9.49 6.48
C LYS A 210 23.77 10.23 6.14
N ALA A 211 23.68 10.82 4.95
CA ALA A 211 22.48 11.55 4.55
C ALA A 211 21.28 10.62 4.40
N ILE A 212 21.43 9.50 3.69
CA ILE A 212 20.39 8.48 3.52
C ILE A 212 19.89 7.97 4.87
N GLY A 213 20.81 7.57 5.75
CA GLY A 213 20.44 7.07 7.07
C GLY A 213 19.72 8.12 7.92
N LYS A 214 20.19 9.38 7.90
CA LYS A 214 19.57 10.48 8.65
C LYS A 214 18.15 10.78 8.15
N THR A 215 17.97 10.98 6.85
CA THR A 215 16.68 11.38 6.27
C THR A 215 15.65 10.24 6.30
N SER A 216 16.05 8.98 6.08
CA SER A 216 15.18 7.80 6.22
C SER A 216 14.76 7.55 7.67
N LEU A 217 15.66 7.77 8.64
CA LEU A 217 15.33 7.65 10.06
C LEU A 217 14.43 8.80 10.55
N HIS A 218 14.64 10.02 10.04
CA HIS A 218 13.71 11.12 10.25
C HIS A 218 12.30 10.75 9.79
N ASP A 219 12.19 10.22 8.57
CA ASP A 219 10.94 9.72 8.00
C ASP A 219 10.30 8.60 8.83
N PHE A 220 11.09 7.72 9.45
CA PHE A 220 10.56 6.72 10.39
C PHE A 220 9.86 7.36 11.60
N PHE A 221 10.42 8.41 12.18
CA PHE A 221 9.80 9.08 13.34
C PHE A 221 8.59 9.94 12.94
N LEU A 222 8.62 10.57 11.76
CA LEU A 222 7.42 11.18 11.18
C LEU A 222 6.33 10.12 10.96
N PHE A 223 6.69 8.96 10.43
CA PHE A 223 5.78 7.85 10.23
C PHE A 223 5.19 7.32 11.54
N CYS A 224 5.97 7.22 12.62
CA CYS A 224 5.45 6.91 13.96
C CYS A 224 4.35 7.90 14.40
N SER A 225 4.53 9.19 14.13
CA SER A 225 3.54 10.22 14.44
C SER A 225 2.26 10.07 13.62
N LEU A 226 2.37 9.60 12.37
CA LEU A 226 1.21 9.29 11.52
C LEU A 226 0.48 8.04 12.01
N ILE A 227 1.23 6.99 12.40
CA ILE A 227 0.68 5.78 12.98
C ILE A 227 -0.07 6.09 14.27
N GLU A 228 0.45 6.94 15.15
CA GLU A 228 -0.24 7.36 16.38
C GLU A 228 -1.66 7.89 16.12
N ARG A 229 -1.86 8.59 15.00
CA ARG A 229 -3.14 9.19 14.62
C ARG A 229 -4.17 8.20 14.08
N LEU A 230 -3.78 6.95 13.80
CA LEU A 230 -4.70 5.91 13.33
C LEU A 230 -5.76 5.55 14.38
N GLU A 231 -5.50 5.76 15.68
CA GLU A 231 -6.45 5.43 16.72
C GLU A 231 -7.80 6.15 16.54
N GLY A 232 -8.90 5.42 16.75
CA GLY A 232 -10.26 5.92 16.60
C GLY A 232 -10.82 5.82 15.17
N GLY A 233 -10.23 4.98 14.33
CA GLY A 233 -10.80 4.53 13.04
C GLY A 233 -9.97 4.87 11.81
N GLY A 234 -8.69 5.21 11.94
CA GLY A 234 -7.79 5.43 10.81
C GLY A 234 -7.46 4.16 10.05
N ILE A 235 -6.99 4.34 8.82
CA ILE A 235 -6.71 3.28 7.85
C ILE A 235 -5.22 3.29 7.48
N TYR A 236 -4.59 2.12 7.52
CA TYR A 236 -3.27 1.90 6.93
C TYR A 236 -3.36 0.85 5.82
N MET A 237 -2.89 1.18 4.62
CA MET A 237 -2.88 0.25 3.49
C MET A 237 -1.46 -0.04 3.05
N ASN A 238 -1.10 -1.33 2.99
CA ASN A 238 0.15 -1.80 2.42
C ASN A 238 -0.11 -2.32 1.00
N ILE A 239 0.38 -1.59 0.01
CA ILE A 239 0.12 -1.83 -1.41
C ILE A 239 1.44 -2.24 -2.08
N GLY A 240 1.59 -3.54 -2.33
CA GLY A 240 2.71 -4.08 -3.10
C GLY A 240 4.08 -4.08 -2.43
N SER A 241 4.16 -3.91 -1.10
CA SER A 241 5.42 -4.04 -0.36
C SER A 241 5.47 -5.35 0.41
N ALA A 242 6.40 -6.20 0.02
CA ALA A 242 6.56 -7.55 0.55
C ALA A 242 7.24 -7.59 1.93
N VAL A 243 8.13 -6.64 2.24
CA VAL A 243 8.97 -6.72 3.45
C VAL A 243 9.19 -5.36 4.10
N VAL A 244 9.78 -4.39 3.38
CA VAL A 244 10.26 -3.12 3.97
C VAL A 244 9.15 -2.38 4.71
N LEU A 245 8.04 -2.09 4.03
CA LEU A 245 6.96 -1.31 4.63
C LEU A 245 6.15 -2.09 5.68
N PRO A 246 5.83 -3.39 5.51
CA PRO A 246 5.27 -4.20 6.59
C PRO A 246 6.14 -4.23 7.85
N GLU A 247 7.46 -4.32 7.71
CA GLU A 247 8.38 -4.29 8.84
C GLU A 247 8.40 -2.90 9.50
N VAL A 248 8.51 -1.83 8.72
CA VAL A 248 8.46 -0.45 9.22
C VAL A 248 7.16 -0.17 9.98
N PHE A 249 6.01 -0.55 9.44
CA PHE A 249 4.71 -0.43 10.09
C PHE A 249 4.67 -1.11 11.46
N LEU A 250 5.11 -2.36 11.55
CA LEU A 250 5.10 -3.07 12.82
C LEU A 250 6.04 -2.41 13.86
N LYS A 251 7.18 -1.86 13.43
CA LYS A 251 8.12 -1.15 14.31
C LYS A 251 7.53 0.18 14.78
N ALA A 252 6.90 0.93 13.90
CA ALA A 252 6.22 2.18 14.23
C ALA A 252 5.07 1.94 15.22
N LEU A 253 4.24 0.92 14.98
CA LEU A 253 3.18 0.50 15.91
C LEU A 253 3.73 0.14 17.29
N SER A 254 4.81 -0.65 17.33
CA SER A 254 5.49 -1.02 18.58
C SER A 254 6.04 0.21 19.31
N TYR A 255 6.69 1.12 18.58
CA TYR A 255 7.21 2.37 19.12
C TYR A 255 6.11 3.23 19.76
N VAL A 256 5.01 3.45 19.04
CA VAL A 256 3.89 4.25 19.54
C VAL A 256 3.25 3.62 20.78
N ARG A 257 3.05 2.29 20.80
CA ARG A 257 2.55 1.57 21.98
C ARG A 257 3.51 1.66 23.16
N ASN A 258 4.82 1.54 22.91
CA ASN A 258 5.85 1.69 23.94
C ASN A 258 5.88 3.11 24.54
N ARG A 259 5.49 4.13 23.78
CA ARG A 259 5.27 5.51 24.26
C ARG A 259 3.99 5.69 25.08
N GLY A 260 3.28 4.61 25.42
CA GLY A 260 2.08 4.62 26.27
C GLY A 260 0.80 5.00 25.53
N ARG A 261 0.82 5.10 24.20
CA ARG A 261 -0.37 5.39 23.39
C ARG A 261 -1.14 4.11 23.10
N LYS A 262 -2.46 4.19 23.20
CA LYS A 262 -3.36 3.09 22.84
C LYS A 262 -3.67 3.15 21.35
N LEU A 263 -3.39 2.06 20.64
CA LEU A 263 -3.79 1.81 19.25
C LEU A 263 -4.57 0.50 19.19
N ASN A 264 -5.89 0.60 19.32
CA ASN A 264 -6.82 -0.51 19.38
C ASN A 264 -7.91 -0.40 18.29
N HIS A 265 -8.21 0.81 17.84
CA HIS A 265 -9.30 1.07 16.91
C HIS A 265 -8.74 1.70 15.64
N PHE A 266 -8.15 0.87 14.79
CA PHE A 266 -7.72 1.22 13.44
C PHE A 266 -7.91 0.00 12.54
N TYR A 267 -7.79 0.20 11.24
CA TYR A 267 -8.00 -0.85 10.26
C TYR A 267 -6.87 -0.89 9.26
N THR A 268 -6.62 -2.07 8.71
CA THR A 268 -5.54 -2.25 7.74
C THR A 268 -6.00 -3.01 6.51
N ALA A 269 -5.39 -2.73 5.36
CA ALA A 269 -5.55 -3.58 4.19
C ALA A 269 -4.21 -3.88 3.52
N VAL A 270 -4.09 -5.06 2.92
CA VAL A 270 -3.00 -5.44 2.03
C VAL A 270 -3.54 -5.64 0.63
N PHE A 271 -2.90 -5.05 -0.36
CA PHE A 271 -3.13 -5.30 -1.79
C PHE A 271 -1.85 -5.84 -2.41
N ASP A 272 -1.87 -7.08 -2.90
CA ASP A 272 -0.69 -7.74 -3.45
C ASP A 272 -1.07 -8.76 -4.53
N PHE A 273 -0.09 -9.22 -5.33
CA PHE A 273 -0.32 -10.26 -6.34
C PHE A 273 -0.40 -11.65 -5.72
N ASN A 274 0.17 -11.83 -4.53
CA ASN A 274 0.22 -13.11 -3.82
C ASN A 274 0.02 -12.91 -2.32
N THR A 275 -0.33 -13.98 -1.62
CA THR A 275 -0.29 -14.00 -0.15
C THR A 275 1.16 -14.07 0.32
N LEU A 276 1.62 -13.03 1.01
CA LEU A 276 2.99 -12.91 1.50
C LEU A 276 3.03 -12.97 3.03
N TYR A 277 4.05 -13.64 3.56
CA TYR A 277 4.18 -13.87 5.00
C TYR A 277 4.27 -12.56 5.81
N ARG A 278 5.09 -11.59 5.41
CA ARG A 278 5.26 -10.36 6.21
C ARG A 278 4.03 -9.46 6.17
N PRO A 279 3.37 -9.17 5.03
CA PRO A 279 2.11 -8.44 5.05
C PRO A 279 1.02 -9.17 5.86
N LEU A 280 0.87 -10.48 5.69
CA LEU A 280 -0.11 -11.27 6.46
C LEU A 280 0.15 -11.19 7.97
N GLN A 281 1.39 -11.31 8.41
CA GLN A 281 1.71 -11.31 9.84
C GLN A 281 1.78 -9.91 10.43
N ASN A 282 2.47 -8.97 9.76
CA ASN A 282 2.81 -7.67 10.33
C ASN A 282 1.76 -6.60 10.09
N VAL A 283 0.92 -6.74 9.05
CA VAL A 283 -0.15 -5.78 8.75
C VAL A 283 -1.51 -6.33 9.17
N ILE A 284 -1.77 -7.63 9.01
CA ILE A 284 -3.09 -8.22 9.29
C ILE A 284 -3.16 -8.93 10.64
N GLY A 285 -2.19 -9.79 10.99
CA GLY A 285 -2.29 -10.65 12.17
C GLY A 285 -1.89 -9.98 13.49
N ARG A 286 -0.60 -9.66 13.63
CA ARG A 286 0.03 -9.14 14.87
C ARG A 286 -0.49 -7.78 15.36
N PRO A 287 -0.98 -6.86 14.50
CA PRO A 287 -1.40 -5.55 14.96
C PRO A 287 -2.61 -5.54 15.89
N PHE A 288 -3.51 -6.52 15.79
CA PHE A 288 -4.82 -6.49 16.46
C PHE A 288 -4.91 -7.44 17.64
N GLU A 289 -5.59 -6.97 18.69
CA GLU A 289 -6.14 -7.84 19.74
C GLU A 289 -7.55 -8.32 19.30
N GLU A 290 -8.02 -9.44 19.86
CA GLU A 290 -9.35 -9.95 19.55
C GLU A 290 -10.44 -8.89 19.78
N GLY A 291 -11.24 -8.62 18.75
CA GLY A 291 -12.32 -7.62 18.77
C GLY A 291 -11.86 -6.16 18.68
N LYS A 292 -10.57 -5.87 18.48
CA LYS A 292 -10.01 -4.50 18.44
C LYS A 292 -9.26 -4.24 17.14
N GLY A 293 -10.01 -3.81 16.11
CA GLY A 293 -9.52 -3.54 14.76
C GLY A 293 -9.83 -4.68 13.77
N GLU A 294 -9.52 -4.46 12.50
CA GLU A 294 -9.78 -5.43 11.43
C GLU A 294 -8.74 -5.27 10.31
N GLY A 295 -8.29 -6.39 9.76
CA GLY A 295 -7.34 -6.43 8.66
C GLY A 295 -7.90 -7.20 7.45
N PHE A 296 -7.72 -6.64 6.26
CA PHE A 296 -8.19 -7.21 5.00
C PHE A 296 -7.02 -7.55 4.07
N TYR A 297 -7.11 -8.66 3.33
CA TYR A 297 -6.09 -9.06 2.36
C TYR A 297 -6.73 -9.29 0.99
N PHE A 298 -6.33 -8.50 0.00
CA PHE A 298 -6.82 -8.59 -1.37
C PHE A 298 -5.69 -9.03 -2.30
N ILE A 299 -5.99 -10.08 -3.08
CA ILE A 299 -5.07 -10.61 -4.09
C ILE A 299 -5.56 -10.16 -5.47
N GLY A 300 -4.72 -9.45 -6.20
CA GLY A 300 -5.04 -8.98 -7.55
C GLY A 300 -4.07 -7.93 -8.05
N HIS A 301 -4.14 -7.66 -9.35
CA HIS A 301 -3.27 -6.71 -10.02
C HIS A 301 -3.55 -5.27 -9.61
N HIS A 302 -2.53 -4.48 -9.27
CA HIS A 302 -2.71 -3.13 -8.73
C HIS A 302 -3.37 -2.19 -9.73
N GLU A 303 -3.04 -2.32 -11.00
CA GLU A 303 -3.63 -1.61 -12.14
C GLU A 303 -5.13 -1.85 -12.34
N ILE A 304 -5.71 -2.82 -11.60
CA ILE A 304 -7.16 -3.09 -11.56
C ILE A 304 -7.71 -2.79 -10.17
N MET A 305 -7.07 -3.32 -9.12
CA MET A 305 -7.57 -3.29 -7.74
C MET A 305 -7.58 -1.88 -7.15
N ILE A 306 -6.57 -1.05 -7.45
CA ILE A 306 -6.49 0.31 -6.90
C ILE A 306 -7.48 1.25 -7.61
N PRO A 307 -7.63 1.23 -8.95
CA PRO A 307 -8.74 1.93 -9.61
C PRO A 307 -10.11 1.50 -9.11
N LEU A 308 -10.35 0.20 -8.90
CA LEU A 308 -11.60 -0.32 -8.33
C LEU A 308 -11.85 0.24 -6.92
N LEU A 309 -10.84 0.22 -6.03
CA LEU A 309 -10.93 0.81 -4.70
C LEU A 309 -11.23 2.31 -4.77
N ALA A 310 -10.50 3.05 -5.60
CA ALA A 310 -10.65 4.49 -5.75
C ALA A 310 -12.05 4.87 -6.23
N ALA A 311 -12.55 4.18 -7.27
CA ALA A 311 -13.90 4.37 -7.77
C ALA A 311 -14.95 4.01 -6.71
N ALA A 312 -14.74 2.95 -5.92
CA ALA A 312 -15.68 2.51 -4.89
C ALA A 312 -15.78 3.51 -3.73
N ILE A 313 -14.66 4.02 -3.22
CA ILE A 313 -14.69 5.01 -2.13
C ILE A 313 -15.30 6.34 -2.60
N LYS A 314 -15.08 6.71 -3.87
CA LYS A 314 -15.65 7.91 -4.48
C LYS A 314 -17.13 7.76 -4.86
N SER A 315 -17.60 6.58 -5.23
CA SER A 315 -19.01 6.37 -5.66
C SER A 315 -19.99 6.32 -4.50
N ILE A 316 -19.54 5.88 -3.34
CA ILE A 316 -20.40 5.75 -2.15
C ILE A 316 -20.49 7.09 -1.40
N SER A 317 -19.78 8.15 -1.81
CA SER A 317 -19.68 9.43 -1.10
C SER A 317 -21.03 10.10 -0.88
#